data_AF-A0A136KU65-F1
#
_entry.id   AF-A0A136KU65-F1
#
_cell.length_a   1.000
_cell.length_b   1.000
_cell.length_c   1.000
_cell.angle_alpha   90.00
_cell.angle_beta   90.00
_cell.angle_gamma   90.00
#
_symmetry.space_group_name_H-M   'P 1'
#
loop_
_entity.id
_entity.type
_entity.pdbx_description
1 polymer ?
#
loop_
_entity_poly.entity_id
_entity_poly.type
_entity_poly.pdbx_seq_one_letter_code
_entity_poly.pdbx_strand_id
1 'polypeptide(L)'
;MSALLNIFGHTPLARRKAFWGLALIAPNTIGLLVFFGIPVLIAFGLSFFQWNGIRAPEFVGLNNFARILRDPLFGRALGNTLTLVLLVVPLNMGLALGAAILLNQRLPFRNVFRTIYFLPVVTSTVAASVVWMWVFQPSLGLIGVVPVLGEMQWLTRPELVLIPIAAVTIWQRLGFDMILFLAGLQNVPRVLHEAAVIDGANQAQRFFQITLPMISPTTFLILILNLISVFQVFDQVFIMTQR
;
A
#
# COMPACT_ATOMS: atom_id res chain seq x y z
N MET A 1 -16.31 -33.53 13.95
CA MET A 1 -16.70 -32.96 15.27
C MET A 1 -15.54 -32.87 16.27
N SER A 2 -14.47 -33.68 16.15
CA SER A 2 -13.29 -33.66 17.04
C SER A 2 -12.34 -32.46 16.83
N ALA A 3 -12.20 -31.95 15.61
CA ALA A 3 -11.30 -30.82 15.32
C ALA A 3 -11.75 -29.48 15.95
N LEU A 4 -13.06 -29.22 15.99
CA LEU A 4 -13.61 -28.03 16.64
C LEU A 4 -13.47 -28.08 18.16
N LEU A 5 -13.52 -29.26 18.77
CA LEU A 5 -13.34 -29.43 20.22
C LEU A 5 -11.89 -29.20 20.67
N ASN A 6 -10.90 -29.36 19.78
CA ASN A 6 -9.50 -29.03 20.07
C ASN A 6 -9.24 -27.51 20.17
N ILE A 7 -10.06 -26.68 19.52
CA ILE A 7 -9.93 -25.20 19.58
C ILE A 7 -10.24 -24.67 20.97
N PHE A 8 -11.18 -25.31 21.68
CA PHE A 8 -11.59 -24.88 23.02
C PHE A 8 -10.69 -25.44 24.12
N GLY A 9 -9.71 -26.29 23.79
CA GLY A 9 -8.79 -26.89 24.76
C GLY A 9 -9.41 -27.99 25.62
N HIS A 10 -8.54 -28.82 26.18
CA HIS A 10 -8.93 -30.03 26.92
C HIS A 10 -9.34 -29.77 28.38
N THR A 11 -9.04 -28.59 28.93
CA THR A 11 -9.36 -28.23 30.33
C THR A 11 -10.54 -27.25 30.43
N PRO A 12 -11.32 -27.27 31.53
CA PRO A 12 -12.43 -26.31 31.73
C PRO A 12 -11.97 -24.84 31.68
N LEU A 13 -10.77 -24.56 32.18
CA LEU A 13 -10.18 -23.21 32.14
C LEU A 13 -9.81 -22.79 30.71
N ALA A 14 -9.26 -23.70 29.90
CA ALA A 14 -8.96 -23.42 28.49
C ALA A 14 -10.24 -23.13 27.70
N ARG A 15 -11.32 -23.88 27.96
CA ARG A 15 -12.63 -23.64 27.31
C ARG A 15 -13.22 -22.30 27.67
N ARG A 16 -13.13 -21.90 28.94
CA ARG A 16 -13.59 -20.58 29.40
C ARG A 16 -12.76 -19.46 28.74
N LYS A 17 -11.44 -19.59 28.65
CA LYS A 17 -10.57 -18.62 27.97
C LYS A 17 -10.86 -18.53 26.46
N ALA A 18 -11.04 -19.67 25.79
CA ALA A 18 -11.39 -19.70 24.37
C ALA A 18 -12.75 -19.07 24.09
N PHE A 19 -13.76 -19.34 24.92
CA PHE A 19 -15.08 -18.71 24.81
C PHE A 19 -14.99 -17.19 24.94
N TRP A 20 -14.33 -16.67 25.99
CA TRP A 20 -14.17 -15.22 26.15
C TRP A 20 -13.31 -14.59 25.06
N GLY A 21 -12.26 -15.29 24.60
CA GLY A 21 -11.47 -14.84 23.44
C GLY A 21 -12.33 -14.70 22.19
N LEU A 22 -13.15 -15.71 21.88
CA LEU A 22 -14.09 -15.70 20.75
C LEU A 22 -15.17 -14.61 20.92
N ALA A 23 -15.75 -14.49 22.10
CA ALA A 23 -16.77 -13.48 22.39
C ALA A 23 -16.24 -12.05 22.23
N LEU A 24 -14.97 -11.81 22.59
CA LEU A 24 -14.32 -10.51 22.43
C LEU A 24 -13.99 -10.17 20.98
N ILE A 25 -13.62 -11.14 20.16
CA ILE A 25 -13.37 -10.90 18.72
C ILE A 25 -14.65 -10.97 17.87
N ALA A 26 -15.72 -11.60 18.38
CA ALA A 26 -16.95 -11.86 17.63
C ALA A 26 -17.57 -10.61 17.01
N PRO A 27 -17.71 -9.45 17.69
CA PRO A 27 -18.29 -8.26 17.08
C PRO A 27 -17.53 -7.80 15.84
N ASN A 28 -16.19 -7.81 15.89
CA ASN A 28 -15.34 -7.46 14.76
C ASN A 28 -15.42 -8.51 13.64
N THR A 29 -15.34 -9.79 13.99
CA THR A 29 -15.41 -10.88 12.99
C THR A 29 -16.78 -10.92 12.29
N ILE A 30 -17.87 -10.74 13.04
CA ILE A 30 -19.23 -10.68 12.49
C ILE A 30 -19.35 -9.46 11.58
N GLY A 31 -18.90 -8.28 12.02
CA GLY A 31 -18.90 -7.08 11.18
C GLY A 31 -18.12 -7.29 9.88
N LEU A 32 -16.92 -7.83 9.96
CA LEU A 32 -16.08 -8.14 8.79
C LEU A 32 -16.78 -9.14 7.84
N LEU A 33 -17.36 -10.23 8.36
CA LEU A 33 -18.05 -11.20 7.52
C LEU A 33 -19.31 -10.61 6.87
N VAL A 34 -20.08 -9.82 7.59
CA VAL A 34 -21.34 -9.24 7.09
C VAL A 34 -21.08 -8.12 6.08
N PHE A 35 -20.17 -7.19 6.38
CA PHE A 35 -19.96 -6.01 5.55
C PHE A 35 -18.88 -6.19 4.48
N PHE A 36 -17.97 -7.16 4.61
CA PHE A 36 -16.96 -7.45 3.59
C PHE A 36 -17.18 -8.83 2.97
N GLY A 37 -17.34 -9.88 3.80
CA GLY A 37 -17.52 -11.25 3.31
C GLY A 37 -18.75 -11.44 2.43
N ILE A 38 -19.93 -10.98 2.87
CA ILE A 38 -21.17 -11.13 2.11
C ILE A 38 -21.09 -10.37 0.77
N PRO A 39 -20.72 -9.07 0.69
CA PRO A 39 -20.58 -8.39 -0.59
C PRO A 39 -19.58 -9.05 -1.54
N VAL A 40 -18.47 -9.58 -1.03
CA VAL A 40 -17.50 -10.32 -1.85
C VAL A 40 -18.12 -11.59 -2.44
N LEU A 41 -18.87 -12.36 -1.63
CA LEU A 41 -19.58 -13.55 -2.12
C LEU A 41 -20.68 -13.20 -3.13
N ILE A 42 -21.42 -12.11 -2.91
CA ILE A 42 -22.42 -11.61 -3.85
C ILE A 42 -21.76 -11.19 -5.16
N ALA A 43 -20.68 -10.39 -5.11
CA ALA A 43 -19.94 -9.97 -6.29
C ALA A 43 -19.35 -11.16 -7.06
N PHE A 44 -18.83 -12.16 -6.35
CA PHE A 44 -18.37 -13.40 -6.94
C PHE A 44 -19.52 -14.17 -7.62
N GLY A 45 -20.68 -14.28 -6.98
CA GLY A 45 -21.88 -14.87 -7.59
C GLY A 45 -22.33 -14.12 -8.84
N LEU A 46 -22.40 -12.78 -8.76
CA LEU A 46 -22.78 -11.90 -9.88
C LEU A 46 -21.78 -11.96 -11.05
N SER A 47 -20.52 -12.35 -10.81
CA SER A 47 -19.53 -12.49 -11.89
C SER A 47 -19.91 -13.54 -12.94
N PHE A 48 -20.80 -14.48 -12.61
CA PHE A 48 -21.36 -15.48 -13.54
C PHE A 48 -22.62 -15.01 -14.28
N PHE A 49 -23.11 -13.81 -13.97
CA PHE A 49 -24.30 -13.22 -14.57
C PHE A 49 -23.93 -12.01 -15.44
N GLN A 50 -24.67 -11.82 -16.51
CA GLN A 50 -24.68 -10.57 -17.25
C GLN A 50 -25.77 -9.68 -16.65
N TRP A 51 -25.34 -8.62 -15.96
CA TRP A 51 -26.25 -7.71 -15.29
C TRP A 51 -25.79 -6.27 -15.47
N ASN A 52 -26.71 -5.40 -15.89
CA ASN A 52 -26.47 -3.98 -16.11
C ASN A 52 -27.16 -3.09 -15.07
N GLY A 53 -27.67 -3.67 -13.98
CA GLY A 53 -28.40 -2.96 -12.91
C GLY A 53 -29.82 -2.55 -13.26
N ILE A 54 -30.24 -2.63 -14.53
CA ILE A 54 -31.57 -2.20 -15.00
C ILE A 54 -32.45 -3.41 -15.33
N ARG A 55 -31.90 -4.41 -16.02
CA ARG A 55 -32.61 -5.65 -16.40
C ARG A 55 -32.38 -6.75 -15.37
N ALA A 56 -33.19 -7.80 -15.43
CA ALA A 56 -32.95 -8.99 -14.63
C ALA A 56 -31.58 -9.61 -14.98
N PRO A 57 -30.81 -10.13 -13.99
CA PRO A 57 -29.54 -10.80 -14.24
C PRO A 57 -29.72 -12.06 -15.11
N GLU A 58 -28.95 -12.17 -16.19
CA GLU A 58 -28.95 -13.36 -17.05
C GLU A 58 -27.74 -14.24 -16.73
N PHE A 59 -27.93 -15.54 -16.46
CA PHE A 59 -26.80 -16.44 -16.17
C PHE A 59 -26.02 -16.74 -17.45
N VAL A 60 -24.75 -16.34 -17.50
CA VAL A 60 -23.86 -16.51 -18.66
C VAL A 60 -22.67 -17.42 -18.37
N GLY A 61 -22.64 -18.05 -17.19
CA GLY A 61 -21.56 -18.93 -16.76
C GLY A 61 -20.20 -18.22 -16.77
N LEU A 62 -19.22 -18.78 -17.48
CA LEU A 62 -17.86 -18.23 -17.54
C LEU A 62 -17.64 -17.20 -18.67
N ASN A 63 -18.68 -16.79 -19.39
CA ASN A 63 -18.53 -15.94 -20.58
C ASN A 63 -17.93 -14.56 -20.24
N ASN A 64 -18.23 -14.00 -19.07
CA ASN A 64 -17.63 -12.74 -18.61
C ASN A 64 -16.10 -12.85 -18.49
N PHE A 65 -15.59 -13.98 -17.99
CA PHE A 65 -14.15 -14.24 -17.89
C PHE A 65 -13.50 -14.44 -19.27
N ALA A 66 -14.16 -15.18 -20.17
CA ALA A 66 -13.67 -15.34 -21.55
C ALA A 66 -13.63 -14.00 -22.30
N ARG A 67 -14.60 -13.12 -22.07
CA ARG A 67 -14.69 -11.79 -22.66
C ARG A 67 -13.56 -10.88 -22.17
N ILE A 68 -13.35 -10.79 -20.86
CA ILE A 68 -12.34 -9.88 -20.28
C ILE A 68 -10.91 -10.31 -20.67
N LEU A 69 -10.64 -11.62 -20.75
CA LEU A 69 -9.32 -12.12 -21.17
C LEU A 69 -8.99 -11.82 -22.64
N ARG A 70 -10.00 -11.58 -23.48
CA ARG A 70 -9.84 -11.18 -24.89
C ARG A 70 -9.89 -9.67 -25.08
N ASP A 71 -10.17 -8.91 -24.03
CA ASP A 71 -10.27 -7.46 -24.12
C ASP A 71 -8.87 -6.82 -24.12
N PRO A 72 -8.46 -6.14 -25.22
CA PRO A 72 -7.17 -5.47 -25.27
C PRO A 72 -7.06 -4.34 -24.23
N LEU A 73 -8.17 -3.74 -23.79
CA LEU A 73 -8.16 -2.71 -22.76
C LEU A 73 -7.84 -3.31 -21.39
N PHE A 74 -8.34 -4.50 -21.08
CA PHE A 74 -8.00 -5.20 -19.84
C PHE A 74 -6.50 -5.48 -19.75
N GLY A 75 -5.90 -6.01 -20.82
CA GLY A 75 -4.46 -6.26 -20.87
C GLY A 75 -3.62 -4.99 -20.69
N ARG A 76 -4.02 -3.87 -21.32
CA ARG A 76 -3.36 -2.57 -21.15
C ARG A 76 -3.51 -2.04 -19.73
N ALA A 77 -4.70 -2.12 -19.15
CA ALA A 77 -4.95 -1.67 -17.78
C ALA A 77 -4.10 -2.46 -16.78
N LEU A 78 -4.07 -3.78 -16.91
CA LEU A 78 -3.24 -4.65 -16.08
C LEU A 78 -1.75 -4.33 -16.23
N GLY A 79 -1.26 -4.14 -17.46
CA GLY A 79 0.12 -3.73 -17.73
C GLY A 79 0.50 -2.40 -17.08
N ASN A 80 -0.40 -1.40 -17.16
CA ASN A 80 -0.20 -0.10 -16.51
C ASN A 80 -0.16 -0.23 -14.98
N THR A 81 -1.09 -1.00 -14.38
CA THR A 81 -1.10 -1.24 -12.93
C THR A 81 0.16 -1.98 -12.47
N LEU A 82 0.60 -3.01 -13.20
CA LEU A 82 1.84 -3.72 -12.88
C LEU A 82 3.07 -2.82 -13.04
N THR A 83 3.08 -1.93 -14.03
CA THR A 83 4.16 -0.94 -14.21
C THR A 83 4.19 0.03 -13.03
N LEU A 84 3.03 0.51 -12.57
CA LEU A 84 2.93 1.31 -11.35
C LEU A 84 3.42 0.54 -10.11
N VAL A 85 3.06 -0.74 -9.97
CA VAL A 85 3.56 -1.58 -8.86
C VAL A 85 5.08 -1.67 -8.88
N LEU A 86 5.68 -1.99 -10.03
CA LEU A 86 7.13 -2.14 -10.18
C LEU A 86 7.89 -0.82 -9.98
N LEU A 87 7.26 0.32 -10.25
CA LEU A 87 7.86 1.63 -10.05
C LEU A 87 7.67 2.14 -8.60
N VAL A 88 6.43 2.14 -8.11
CA VAL A 88 6.05 2.75 -6.83
C VAL A 88 6.56 1.93 -5.65
N VAL A 89 6.36 0.62 -5.65
CA VAL A 89 6.63 -0.21 -4.47
C VAL A 89 8.12 -0.18 -4.07
N PRO A 90 9.09 -0.53 -4.93
CA PRO A 90 10.49 -0.52 -4.53
C PRO A 90 11.01 0.89 -4.24
N LEU A 91 10.58 1.89 -5.02
CA LEU A 91 11.02 3.27 -4.84
C LEU A 91 10.50 3.84 -3.52
N ASN A 92 9.21 3.66 -3.24
CA ASN A 92 8.59 4.10 -1.98
C ASN A 92 9.24 3.41 -0.78
N MET A 93 9.42 2.08 -0.83
CA MET A 93 10.07 1.34 0.26
C MET A 93 11.51 1.81 0.48
N GLY A 94 12.28 2.03 -0.59
CA GLY A 94 13.64 2.55 -0.50
C GLY A 94 13.71 3.96 0.09
N LEU A 95 12.86 4.87 -0.38
CA LEU A 95 12.78 6.24 0.13
C LEU A 95 12.30 6.29 1.59
N ALA A 96 11.28 5.50 1.94
CA ALA A 96 10.75 5.40 3.29
C ALA A 96 11.79 4.81 4.26
N LEU A 97 12.50 3.75 3.86
CA LEU A 97 13.58 3.18 4.67
C LEU A 97 14.73 4.18 4.84
N GLY A 98 15.13 4.87 3.78
CA GLY A 98 16.16 5.92 3.85
C GLY A 98 15.76 7.05 4.81
N ALA A 99 14.55 7.57 4.68
CA ALA A 99 14.00 8.57 5.58
C ALA A 99 13.91 8.06 7.03
N ALA A 100 13.49 6.80 7.23
CA ALA A 100 13.43 6.18 8.54
C ALA A 100 14.81 6.03 9.18
N ILE A 101 15.85 5.63 8.44
CA ILE A 101 17.22 5.53 8.93
C ILE A 101 17.74 6.90 9.36
N LEU A 102 17.54 7.94 8.55
CA LEU A 102 17.93 9.31 8.87
C LEU A 102 17.23 9.78 10.16
N LEU A 103 15.92 9.59 10.23
CA LEU A 103 15.12 9.95 11.40
C LEU A 103 15.27 8.98 12.57
N ASN A 104 15.97 7.87 12.45
CA ASN A 104 16.28 7.00 13.60
C ASN A 104 17.45 7.55 14.43
N GLN A 105 18.23 8.46 13.86
CA GLN A 105 19.33 9.12 14.54
C GLN A 105 18.82 10.21 15.50
N ARG A 106 19.68 10.65 16.42
CA ARG A 106 19.40 11.76 17.34
C ARG A 106 19.53 13.09 16.60
N LEU A 107 18.57 13.39 15.73
CA LEU A 107 18.49 14.65 14.99
C LEU A 107 17.72 15.73 15.78
N PRO A 108 18.17 16.99 15.77
CA PRO A 108 17.33 18.10 16.21
C PRO A 108 16.09 18.20 15.30
N PHE A 109 14.96 18.64 15.85
CA PHE A 109 13.68 18.80 15.11
C PHE A 109 13.09 17.52 14.49
N ARG A 110 13.49 16.33 14.94
CA ARG A 110 12.95 15.04 14.47
C ARG A 110 11.42 14.99 14.38
N ASN A 111 10.72 15.56 15.35
CA ASN A 111 9.26 15.60 15.37
C ASN A 111 8.68 16.46 14.24
N VAL A 112 9.33 17.57 13.89
CA VAL A 112 8.91 18.45 12.79
C VAL A 112 9.01 17.70 11.46
N PHE A 113 10.13 17.02 11.21
CA PHE A 113 10.29 16.20 10.00
C PHE A 113 9.25 15.09 9.93
N ARG A 114 9.00 14.36 11.02
CA ARG A 114 7.94 13.34 11.07
C ARG A 114 6.57 13.91 10.71
N THR A 115 6.23 15.09 11.23
CA THR A 115 4.97 15.76 10.90
C THR A 115 4.90 16.13 9.42
N ILE A 116 5.96 16.71 8.85
CA ILE A 116 6.01 17.09 7.44
C ILE A 116 5.83 15.87 6.53
N TYR A 117 6.54 14.77 6.81
CA TYR A 117 6.42 13.54 6.02
C TYR A 117 5.05 12.88 6.18
N PHE A 118 4.38 13.03 7.32
CA PHE A 118 3.09 12.42 7.59
C PHE A 118 1.89 13.26 7.14
N LEU A 119 2.07 14.56 6.93
CA LEU A 119 1.01 15.47 6.51
C LEU A 119 0.31 15.05 5.19
N PRO A 120 1.04 14.55 4.16
CA PRO A 120 0.41 14.00 2.96
C PRO A 120 -0.52 12.81 3.22
N VAL A 121 -0.19 11.97 4.20
CA VAL A 121 -0.92 10.72 4.52
C VAL A 121 -2.34 11.01 4.98
N VAL A 122 -2.53 12.10 5.71
CA VAL A 122 -3.85 12.51 6.24
C VAL A 122 -4.64 13.38 5.28
N THR A 123 -4.08 13.70 4.11
CA THR A 123 -4.75 14.50 3.09
C THR A 123 -5.69 13.62 2.26
N SER A 124 -6.87 14.14 1.90
CA SER A 124 -7.78 13.45 0.99
C SER A 124 -7.09 13.17 -0.34
N THR A 125 -7.11 11.91 -0.77
CA THR A 125 -6.53 11.47 -2.05
C THR A 125 -7.08 12.28 -3.21
N VAL A 126 -8.39 12.54 -3.22
CA VAL A 126 -9.07 13.35 -4.24
C VAL A 126 -8.53 14.79 -4.27
N ALA A 127 -8.49 15.45 -3.11
CA ALA A 127 -8.04 16.84 -3.02
C ALA A 127 -6.57 16.99 -3.43
N ALA A 128 -5.72 16.08 -2.97
CA ALA A 128 -4.32 16.04 -3.34
C ALA A 128 -4.13 15.81 -4.85
N SER A 129 -4.90 14.88 -5.45
CA SER A 129 -4.86 14.65 -6.91
C SER A 129 -5.24 15.88 -7.72
N VAL A 130 -6.25 16.65 -7.28
CA VAL A 130 -6.61 17.92 -7.91
C VAL A 130 -5.44 18.91 -7.84
N VAL A 131 -4.84 19.12 -6.66
CA VAL A 131 -3.70 20.03 -6.50
C VAL A 131 -2.53 19.63 -7.40
N TRP A 132 -2.18 18.35 -7.40
CA TRP A 132 -1.08 17.86 -8.25
C TRP A 132 -1.40 17.94 -9.74
N MET A 133 -2.65 17.75 -10.15
CA MET A 133 -3.07 17.98 -11.53
C MET A 133 -2.79 19.42 -11.99
N TRP A 134 -3.06 20.42 -11.15
CA TRP A 134 -2.69 21.82 -11.40
C TRP A 134 -1.16 22.01 -11.46
N VAL A 135 -0.40 21.36 -10.57
CA VAL A 135 1.06 21.44 -10.54
C VAL A 135 1.69 20.88 -11.84
N PHE A 136 1.15 19.79 -12.37
CA PHE A 136 1.60 19.15 -13.61
C PHE A 136 1.01 19.78 -14.89
N GLN A 137 0.25 20.88 -14.78
CA GLN A 137 -0.33 21.54 -15.94
C GLN A 137 0.78 22.14 -16.84
N PRO A 138 0.81 21.85 -18.15
CA PRO A 138 1.94 22.21 -19.02
C PRO A 138 2.21 23.72 -19.14
N SER A 139 1.17 24.56 -19.13
CA SER A 139 1.27 26.00 -19.41
C SER A 139 1.22 26.91 -18.18
N LEU A 140 0.57 26.47 -17.09
CA LEU A 140 0.34 27.26 -15.88
C LEU A 140 0.85 26.56 -14.60
N GLY A 141 1.34 25.32 -14.71
CA GLY A 141 1.79 24.52 -13.59
C GLY A 141 3.22 24.86 -13.16
N LEU A 142 3.49 24.69 -11.85
CA LEU A 142 4.79 25.02 -11.24
C LEU A 142 5.97 24.28 -11.88
N ILE A 143 5.75 23.07 -12.43
CA ILE A 143 6.79 22.28 -13.09
C ILE A 143 7.04 22.75 -14.53
N GLY A 144 6.02 23.27 -15.21
CA GLY A 144 6.13 23.80 -16.58
C GLY A 144 6.98 25.06 -16.70
N VAL A 145 7.16 25.79 -15.58
CA VAL A 145 7.99 27.01 -15.50
C VAL A 145 9.50 26.69 -15.43
N VAL A 146 9.89 25.46 -15.10
CA VAL A 146 11.31 25.04 -15.06
C VAL A 146 11.75 24.64 -16.48
N PRO A 147 12.61 25.40 -17.18
CA PRO A 147 12.88 25.21 -18.61
C PRO A 147 13.54 23.86 -18.95
N VAL A 148 14.26 23.24 -17.99
CA VAL A 148 14.89 21.92 -18.15
C VAL A 148 13.87 20.78 -18.07
N LEU A 149 12.71 21.03 -17.47
CA LEU A 149 11.58 20.09 -17.36
C LEU A 149 10.38 20.52 -18.25
N GLY A 150 10.55 21.62 -18.99
CA GLY A 150 9.49 22.44 -19.60
C GLY A 150 8.89 21.88 -20.89
N GLU A 151 7.61 22.20 -21.12
CA GLU A 151 6.69 21.74 -22.17
C GLU A 151 6.37 20.24 -22.24
N MET A 152 6.93 19.40 -21.35
CA MET A 152 6.50 18.01 -21.28
C MET A 152 5.04 17.93 -20.83
N GLN A 153 4.18 17.38 -21.70
CA GLN A 153 2.77 17.15 -21.36
C GLN A 153 2.63 15.89 -20.50
N TRP A 154 3.09 15.98 -19.24
CA TRP A 154 3.18 14.86 -18.28
C TRP A 154 1.89 14.06 -18.15
N LEU A 155 0.74 14.74 -18.11
CA LEU A 155 -0.58 14.11 -17.97
C LEU A 155 -1.26 13.78 -19.32
N THR A 156 -0.83 14.42 -20.41
CA THR A 156 -1.46 14.26 -21.72
C THR A 156 -0.79 13.19 -22.57
N ARG A 157 0.52 12.96 -22.39
CA ARG A 157 1.26 11.92 -23.11
C ARG A 157 1.11 10.57 -22.39
N PRO A 158 0.56 9.54 -23.07
CA PRO A 158 0.38 8.21 -22.48
C PRO A 158 1.65 7.56 -21.95
N GLU A 159 2.80 7.89 -22.55
CA GLU A 159 4.13 7.37 -22.18
C GLU A 159 4.62 7.93 -20.84
N LEU A 160 4.19 9.14 -20.48
CA LEU A 160 4.69 9.86 -19.32
C LEU A 160 3.72 9.83 -18.13
N VAL A 161 2.43 9.58 -18.37
CA VAL A 161 1.35 9.74 -17.38
C VAL A 161 1.52 8.90 -16.11
N LEU A 162 2.19 7.74 -16.19
CA LEU A 162 2.43 6.90 -15.02
C LEU A 162 3.45 7.50 -14.04
N ILE A 163 4.36 8.34 -14.52
CA ILE A 163 5.40 8.99 -13.69
C ILE A 163 4.80 9.98 -12.68
N PRO A 164 3.98 10.99 -13.07
CA PRO A 164 3.38 11.91 -12.11
C PRO A 164 2.42 11.19 -11.17
N ILE A 165 1.68 10.18 -11.64
CA ILE A 165 0.83 9.35 -10.78
C ILE A 165 1.70 8.65 -9.73
N ALA A 166 2.76 7.96 -10.14
CA ALA A 166 3.67 7.29 -9.22
C ALA A 166 4.30 8.26 -8.21
N ALA A 167 4.72 9.45 -8.65
CA ALA A 167 5.29 10.47 -7.77
C ALA A 167 4.30 10.91 -6.69
N VAL A 168 3.04 11.17 -7.04
CA VAL A 168 1.98 11.53 -6.09
C VAL A 168 1.65 10.37 -5.16
N THR A 169 1.58 9.14 -5.68
CA THR A 169 1.36 7.94 -4.86
C THR A 169 2.47 7.77 -3.82
N ILE A 170 3.74 7.90 -4.22
CA ILE A 170 4.89 7.84 -3.31
C ILE A 170 4.79 8.97 -2.28
N TRP A 171 4.54 10.21 -2.72
CA TRP A 171 4.44 11.35 -1.83
C TRP A 171 3.35 11.19 -0.76
N GLN A 172 2.16 10.71 -1.12
CA GLN A 172 1.09 10.45 -0.14
C GLN A 172 1.43 9.32 0.84
N ARG A 173 2.25 8.35 0.41
CA ARG A 173 2.45 7.11 1.16
C ARG A 173 3.73 7.06 1.98
N LEU A 174 4.76 7.78 1.55
CA LEU A 174 6.11 7.74 2.11
C LEU A 174 6.12 7.94 3.61
N GLY A 175 5.32 8.89 4.14
CA GLY A 175 5.24 9.15 5.57
C GLY A 175 4.76 7.96 6.40
N PHE A 176 3.76 7.23 5.90
CA PHE A 176 3.21 6.07 6.60
C PHE A 176 4.22 4.94 6.68
N ASP A 177 4.85 4.59 5.54
CA ASP A 177 5.83 3.51 5.49
C ASP A 177 7.12 3.86 6.24
N MET A 178 7.52 5.14 6.21
CA MET A 178 8.63 5.65 6.99
C MET A 178 8.40 5.43 8.49
N ILE A 179 7.19 5.70 9.00
CA ILE A 179 6.86 5.46 10.42
C ILE A 179 6.89 3.97 10.75
N LEU A 180 6.37 3.11 9.86
CA LEU A 180 6.42 1.65 10.05
C LEU A 180 7.87 1.14 10.09
N PHE A 181 8.71 1.54 9.14
CA PHE A 181 10.14 1.21 9.16
C PHE A 181 10.81 1.75 10.41
N LEU A 182 10.48 2.96 10.84
CA LEU A 182 11.06 3.57 12.03
C LEU A 182 10.71 2.77 13.30
N ALA A 183 9.46 2.32 13.43
CA ALA A 183 9.06 1.44 14.52
C ALA A 183 9.82 0.09 14.47
N GLY A 184 9.99 -0.49 13.29
CA GLY A 184 10.79 -1.71 13.09
C GLY A 184 12.26 -1.52 13.49
N LEU A 185 12.89 -0.43 13.05
CA LEU A 185 14.27 -0.08 13.38
C LEU A 185 14.48 0.15 14.87
N GLN A 186 13.50 0.73 15.56
CA GLN A 186 13.57 0.99 17.00
C GLN A 186 13.45 -0.28 17.85
N ASN A 187 12.90 -1.36 17.29
CA ASN A 187 12.81 -2.66 17.96
C ASN A 187 14.11 -3.49 17.84
N VAL A 188 15.07 -3.08 17.01
CA VAL A 188 16.35 -3.78 16.87
C VAL A 188 17.19 -3.58 18.14
N PRO A 189 17.56 -4.64 18.88
CA PRO A 189 18.31 -4.51 20.12
C PRO A 189 19.69 -3.88 19.88
N ARG A 190 20.00 -2.84 20.65
CA ARG A 190 21.28 -2.11 20.54
C ARG A 190 22.50 -3.01 20.80
N VAL A 191 22.36 -4.02 21.66
CA VAL A 191 23.41 -4.98 21.99
C VAL A 191 23.98 -5.70 20.77
N LEU A 192 23.14 -6.01 19.76
CA LEU A 192 23.60 -6.66 18.52
C LEU A 192 24.55 -5.74 17.74
N HIS A 193 24.27 -4.43 17.73
CA HIS A 193 25.11 -3.45 17.08
C HIS A 193 26.42 -3.19 17.83
N GLU A 194 26.40 -3.27 19.16
CA GLU A 194 27.60 -3.10 20.00
C GLU A 194 28.53 -4.32 19.88
N ALA A 195 27.98 -5.54 19.93
CA ALA A 195 28.74 -6.78 19.70
C ALA A 195 29.42 -6.77 18.33
N ALA A 196 28.68 -6.39 17.27
CA ALA A 196 29.25 -6.32 15.93
C ALA A 196 30.39 -5.30 15.79
N VAL A 197 30.37 -4.20 16.56
CA VAL A 197 31.48 -3.23 16.57
C VAL A 197 32.72 -3.83 17.23
N ILE A 198 32.54 -4.62 18.30
CA ILE A 198 33.64 -5.35 18.96
C ILE A 198 34.24 -6.38 17.99
N ASP A 199 33.41 -7.03 17.18
CA ASP A 199 33.84 -7.98 16.14
C ASP A 199 34.42 -7.31 14.87
N GLY A 200 34.54 -5.98 14.84
CA GLY A 200 35.15 -5.22 13.74
C GLY A 200 34.23 -4.96 12.54
N ALA A 201 32.92 -5.16 12.67
CA ALA A 201 31.97 -4.93 11.58
C ALA A 201 31.78 -3.44 11.26
N ASN A 202 31.91 -3.10 9.98
CA ASN A 202 31.69 -1.74 9.48
C ASN A 202 30.19 -1.38 9.40
N GLN A 203 29.86 -0.12 9.05
CA GLN A 203 28.46 0.35 9.00
C GLN A 203 27.59 -0.41 7.99
N ALA A 204 28.12 -0.68 6.79
CA ALA A 204 27.38 -1.41 5.75
C ALA A 204 27.12 -2.86 6.16
N GLN A 205 28.12 -3.54 6.73
CA GLN A 205 27.98 -4.89 7.27
C GLN A 205 26.89 -4.94 8.34
N ARG A 206 26.92 -4.03 9.32
CA ARG A 206 25.89 -3.96 10.36
C ARG A 206 24.49 -3.71 9.78
N PHE A 207 24.37 -2.86 8.75
CA PHE A 207 23.10 -2.62 8.08
C PHE A 207 22.56 -3.87 7.37
N PHE A 208 23.35 -4.47 6.48
CA PHE A 208 22.90 -5.61 5.66
C PHE A 208 22.80 -6.93 6.42
N GLN A 209 23.62 -7.14 7.45
CA GLN A 209 23.71 -8.41 8.17
C GLN A 209 22.91 -8.43 9.48
N ILE A 210 22.62 -7.26 10.07
CA ILE A 210 21.88 -7.17 11.35
C ILE A 210 20.58 -6.41 11.17
N THR A 211 20.65 -5.15 10.76
CA THR A 211 19.45 -4.30 10.69
C THR A 211 18.42 -4.82 9.70
N LEU A 212 18.81 -5.03 8.44
CA LEU A 212 17.91 -5.41 7.36
C LEU A 212 17.23 -6.78 7.60
N PRO A 213 17.93 -7.83 8.07
CA PRO A 213 17.30 -9.10 8.43
C PRO A 213 16.35 -8.97 9.63
N MET A 214 16.71 -8.18 10.66
CA MET A 214 15.88 -7.99 11.85
C MET A 214 14.57 -7.26 11.57
N ILE A 215 14.58 -6.32 10.61
CA ILE A 215 13.36 -5.61 10.19
C ILE A 215 12.61 -6.33 9.07
N SER A 216 13.06 -7.51 8.61
CA SER A 216 12.41 -8.25 7.52
C SER A 216 10.91 -8.51 7.73
N PRO A 217 10.38 -8.78 8.95
CA PRO A 217 8.93 -8.91 9.14
C PRO A 217 8.20 -7.59 8.87
N THR A 218 8.80 -6.46 9.25
CA THR A 218 8.28 -5.11 8.97
C THR A 218 8.36 -4.80 7.48
N THR A 219 9.48 -5.12 6.83
CA THR A 219 9.66 -4.94 5.37
C THR A 219 8.61 -5.74 4.59
N PHE A 220 8.35 -6.98 4.99
CA PHE A 220 7.34 -7.83 4.36
C PHE A 220 5.91 -7.30 4.56
N LEU A 221 5.59 -6.83 5.77
CA LEU A 221 4.32 -6.16 6.03
C LEU A 221 4.14 -4.93 5.13
N ILE A 222 5.16 -4.06 5.07
CA ILE A 222 5.14 -2.86 4.24
C ILE A 222 5.00 -3.21 2.77
N LEU A 223 5.69 -4.26 2.29
CA LEU A 223 5.55 -4.76 0.92
C LEU A 223 4.10 -5.14 0.60
N ILE A 224 3.46 -5.96 1.45
CA ILE A 224 2.07 -6.38 1.25
C ILE A 224 1.14 -5.18 1.23
N LEU A 225 1.27 -4.28 2.21
CA LEU A 225 0.44 -3.08 2.26
C LEU A 225 0.64 -2.25 0.99
N ASN A 226 1.90 -2.08 0.55
CA ASN A 226 2.26 -1.33 -0.65
C ASN A 226 1.58 -1.89 -1.89
N LEU A 227 1.71 -3.20 -2.10
CA LEU A 227 1.02 -3.91 -3.18
C LEU A 227 -0.47 -3.62 -3.15
N ILE A 228 -1.15 -3.87 -2.02
CA ILE A 228 -2.60 -3.67 -1.88
C ILE A 228 -3.01 -2.26 -2.32
N SER A 229 -2.35 -1.21 -1.81
CA SER A 229 -2.82 0.15 -2.16
C SER A 229 -2.40 0.63 -3.55
N VAL A 230 -1.33 0.11 -4.17
CA VAL A 230 -1.05 0.42 -5.59
C VAL A 230 -2.07 -0.28 -6.50
N PHE A 231 -2.53 -1.49 -6.14
CA PHE A 231 -3.65 -2.13 -6.84
C PHE A 231 -4.98 -1.38 -6.67
N GLN A 232 -5.10 -0.53 -5.65
CA GLN A 232 -6.29 0.27 -5.35
C GLN A 232 -6.13 1.77 -5.70
N VAL A 233 -5.17 2.13 -6.57
CA VAL A 233 -4.80 3.52 -6.91
C VAL A 233 -5.82 4.25 -7.83
N PHE A 234 -7.08 3.79 -7.84
CA PHE A 234 -8.11 4.23 -8.78
C PHE A 234 -8.36 5.74 -8.72
N ASP A 235 -8.57 6.30 -7.54
CA ASP A 235 -8.95 7.72 -7.39
C ASP A 235 -7.91 8.66 -7.99
N GLN A 236 -6.62 8.38 -7.75
CA GLN A 236 -5.52 9.22 -8.24
C GLN A 236 -5.43 9.17 -9.77
N VAL A 237 -5.50 7.95 -10.33
CA VAL A 237 -5.47 7.74 -11.79
C VAL A 237 -6.67 8.42 -12.43
N PHE A 238 -7.87 8.20 -11.89
CA PHE A 238 -9.10 8.74 -12.42
C PHE A 238 -9.04 10.27 -12.44
N ILE A 239 -8.81 10.93 -11.31
CA ILE A 239 -8.86 12.39 -11.21
C ILE A 239 -7.79 13.07 -12.05
N MET A 240 -6.55 12.55 -12.02
CA MET A 240 -5.43 13.20 -12.72
C MET A 240 -5.45 12.98 -14.24
N THR A 241 -6.26 12.04 -14.73
CA THR A 241 -6.36 11.73 -16.16
C THR A 241 -7.75 12.00 -16.75
N GLN A 242 -8.74 12.31 -15.90
CA GLN A 242 -10.08 12.69 -16.33
C GLN A 242 -10.00 14.00 -17.11
N ARG A 243 -10.64 14.01 -18.28
CA ARG A 243 -10.80 15.18 -19.14
C ARG A 243 -12.25 15.64 -19.11
#